data_AF-A0A4V6PFA5-F1
#
_entry.id   AF-A0A4V6PFA5-F1
#
_cell.length_a   1.000
_cell.length_b   1.000
_cell.length_c   1.000
_cell.angle_alpha   90.00
_cell.angle_beta   90.00
_cell.angle_gamma   90.00
#
_symmetry.space_group_name_H-M   'P 1'
#
loop_
_entity.id
_entity.type
_entity.pdbx_description
1 polymer ?
#
loop_
_entity_poly.entity_id
_entity_poly.type
_entity_poly.pdbx_seq_one_letter_code
_entity_poly.pdbx_strand_id
1 'polypeptide(L)'
;MSIERDNMIRSLNSIFIPELRKLKFKGSFPHYRRTENDKTNLLTFQFDRDGGGFIIELANHIGKEHTTHWNEIIELKKLNAHDLNERKRIYPNSENENNGKADWFRYDKKSFINFGNTFDKLAKKVTERIPLMEKYWNEIK
;
A
#
# COMPACT_ATOMS: atom_id res chain seq x y z
N MET A 1 1.49 -7.54 -18.32
CA MET A 1 1.59 -6.28 -17.55
C MET A 1 1.89 -5.15 -18.53
N SER A 2 1.41 -3.94 -18.30
CA SER A 2 1.69 -2.80 -19.19
C SER A 2 3.05 -2.16 -18.82
N ILE A 3 3.71 -1.55 -19.80
CA ILE A 3 5.01 -0.87 -19.61
C ILE A 3 4.90 0.23 -18.56
N GLU A 4 3.77 0.94 -18.51
CA GLU A 4 3.48 1.98 -17.52
C GLU A 4 3.43 1.42 -16.11
N ARG A 5 2.82 0.24 -15.93
CA ARG A 5 2.78 -0.42 -14.62
C ARG A 5 4.19 -0.81 -14.16
N ASP A 6 5.01 -1.35 -15.05
CA ASP A 6 6.38 -1.77 -14.73
C ASP A 6 7.26 -0.56 -14.38
N ASN A 7 7.12 0.54 -15.12
CA ASN A 7 7.81 1.80 -14.83
C ASN A 7 7.34 2.41 -13.50
N MET A 8 6.04 2.38 -13.22
CA MET A 8 5.48 2.81 -11.95
C MET A 8 6.03 1.99 -10.78
N ILE A 9 6.07 0.66 -10.90
CA ILE A 9 6.64 -0.23 -9.88
C ILE A 9 8.13 0.05 -9.69
N ARG A 10 8.89 0.31 -10.77
CA ARG A 10 10.31 0.68 -10.68
C ARG A 10 10.50 1.97 -9.88
N SER A 11 9.70 3.00 -10.14
CA SER A 11 9.75 4.25 -9.38
C SER A 11 9.36 4.07 -7.91
N LEU A 12 8.31 3.28 -7.61
CA LEU A 12 7.97 2.95 -6.22
C LEU A 12 9.12 2.23 -5.51
N ASN A 13 9.74 1.24 -6.15
CA ASN A 13 10.88 0.51 -5.61
C ASN A 13 12.11 1.40 -5.36
N SER A 14 12.30 2.44 -6.17
CA SER A 14 13.43 3.37 -6.01
C SER A 14 13.20 4.45 -4.96
N ILE A 15 11.94 4.84 -4.70
CA ILE A 15 11.62 6.03 -3.89
C ILE A 15 10.84 5.67 -2.63
N PHE A 16 9.73 4.96 -2.76
CA PHE A 16 8.83 4.69 -1.63
C PHE A 16 9.30 3.48 -0.80
N ILE A 17 9.72 2.39 -1.46
CA ILE A 17 10.10 1.17 -0.76
C ILE A 17 11.29 1.37 0.19
N PRO A 18 12.34 2.14 -0.13
CA PRO A 18 13.41 2.44 0.82
C PRO A 18 12.91 3.09 2.12
N GLU A 19 11.95 4.01 2.03
CA GLU A 19 11.33 4.63 3.23
C GLU A 19 10.53 3.59 4.03
N LEU A 20 9.79 2.72 3.34
CA LEU A 20 9.08 1.62 3.99
C LEU A 20 10.04 0.62 4.68
N ARG A 21 11.25 0.41 4.13
CA ARG A 21 12.30 -0.41 4.76
C ARG A 21 12.86 0.22 6.02
N LYS A 22 13.00 1.55 6.09
CA LYS A 22 13.40 2.25 7.33
C LYS A 22 12.40 2.00 8.46
N LEU A 23 11.12 1.84 8.10
CA LEU A 23 10.04 1.43 9.01
C LEU A 23 10.01 -0.09 9.29
N LYS A 24 11.05 -0.83 8.89
CA LYS A 24 11.26 -2.28 9.09
C LYS A 24 10.29 -3.21 8.35
N PHE A 25 9.55 -2.71 7.36
CA PHE A 25 8.72 -3.57 6.52
C PHE A 25 9.57 -4.50 5.65
N LYS A 26 9.14 -5.76 5.55
CA LYS A 26 9.68 -6.83 4.72
C LYS A 26 8.64 -7.21 3.64
N GLY A 27 9.03 -8.06 2.70
CA GLY A 27 8.18 -8.50 1.59
C GLY A 27 8.51 -7.82 0.26
N SER A 28 7.66 -8.03 -0.74
CA SER A 28 7.84 -7.58 -2.12
C SER A 28 6.51 -7.14 -2.70
N PHE A 29 6.55 -6.29 -3.72
CA PHE A 29 5.35 -5.84 -4.41
C PHE A 29 4.44 -7.03 -4.78
N PRO A 30 3.12 -6.98 -4.51
CA PRO A 30 2.36 -5.85 -3.97
C PRO A 30 2.17 -5.87 -2.44
N HIS A 31 2.82 -6.78 -1.70
CA HIS A 31 2.55 -7.01 -0.28
C HIS A 31 3.78 -6.77 0.61
N TYR A 32 3.60 -5.92 1.62
CA TYR A 32 4.62 -5.61 2.61
C TYR A 32 4.05 -5.79 4.01
N ARG A 33 4.92 -6.20 4.93
CA ARG A 33 4.55 -6.44 6.34
C ARG A 33 5.71 -6.15 7.28
N ARG A 34 5.41 -5.64 8.48
CA ARG A 34 6.34 -5.64 9.61
C ARG A 34 5.66 -6.29 10.80
N THR A 35 6.41 -7.05 11.58
CA THR A 35 5.91 -7.70 12.79
C THR A 35 6.83 -7.36 13.95
N GLU A 36 6.27 -6.82 15.03
CA GLU A 36 6.96 -6.50 16.29
C GLU A 36 6.03 -6.85 17.47
N ASN A 37 6.50 -7.61 18.46
CA ASN A 37 5.73 -7.95 19.68
C ASN A 37 4.29 -8.42 19.40
N ASP A 38 4.14 -9.45 18.56
CA ASP A 38 2.86 -10.03 18.12
C ASP A 38 1.92 -9.07 17.35
N LYS A 39 2.37 -7.85 17.07
CA LYS A 39 1.67 -6.87 16.22
C LYS A 39 2.22 -6.95 14.81
N THR A 40 1.36 -7.26 13.85
CA THR A 40 1.68 -7.26 12.42
C THR A 40 0.97 -6.10 11.72
N ASN A 41 1.75 -5.17 11.18
CA ASN A 41 1.25 -4.12 10.29
C ASN A 41 1.43 -4.55 8.84
N LEU A 42 0.39 -4.34 8.04
CA LEU A 42 0.30 -4.77 6.65
C LEU A 42 0.12 -3.57 5.73
N LEU A 43 0.72 -3.66 4.55
CA LEU A 43 0.55 -2.73 3.43
C LEU A 43 0.39 -3.55 2.15
N THR A 44 -0.69 -3.30 1.41
CA THR A 44 -0.95 -3.96 0.13
C THR A 44 -1.34 -2.95 -0.94
N PHE A 45 -0.74 -3.06 -2.12
CA PHE A 45 -1.15 -2.29 -3.29
C PHE A 45 -2.35 -2.98 -3.96
N GLN A 46 -3.53 -2.39 -3.84
CA GLN A 46 -4.74 -2.85 -4.53
C GLN A 46 -4.90 -2.09 -5.84
N PHE A 47 -5.03 -2.82 -6.94
CA PHE A 47 -5.24 -2.25 -8.27
C PHE A 47 -6.72 -2.21 -8.63
N ASP A 48 -7.09 -1.26 -9.50
CA ASP A 48 -8.45 -1.22 -10.03
C ASP A 48 -8.64 -2.36 -11.02
N ARG A 49 -9.91 -2.72 -11.22
CA ARG A 49 -10.30 -3.81 -12.13
C ARG A 49 -9.80 -3.56 -13.55
N ASP A 50 -9.85 -2.31 -14.00
CA ASP A 50 -9.57 -1.93 -15.39
C ASP A 50 -8.08 -1.60 -15.60
N GLY A 51 -7.28 -1.57 -14.52
CA GLY A 51 -5.87 -1.15 -14.56
C GLY A 51 -5.68 0.36 -14.65
N GLY A 52 -4.43 0.79 -14.53
CA GLY A 52 -4.05 2.21 -14.59
C GLY A 52 -4.14 2.97 -13.28
N GLY A 53 -4.76 2.40 -12.24
CA GLY A 53 -4.78 2.95 -10.89
C GLY A 53 -4.38 1.95 -9.82
N PHE A 54 -3.90 2.45 -8.69
CA PHE A 54 -3.87 1.68 -7.44
C PHE A 54 -4.28 2.53 -6.24
N ILE A 55 -4.59 1.86 -5.14
CA ILE A 55 -4.67 2.42 -3.79
C ILE A 55 -3.81 1.55 -2.87
N ILE A 56 -3.55 2.05 -1.67
CA ILE A 56 -2.83 1.30 -0.65
C ILE A 56 -3.81 0.89 0.44
N GLU A 57 -3.97 -0.41 0.65
CA GLU A 57 -4.72 -0.95 1.79
C GLU A 57 -3.76 -1.23 2.94
N LEU A 58 -4.07 -0.64 4.10
CA LEU A 58 -3.41 -0.88 5.37
C LEU A 58 -4.28 -1.81 6.19
N ALA A 59 -3.64 -2.73 6.90
CA ALA A 59 -4.33 -3.57 7.87
C ALA A 59 -3.39 -3.92 9.02
N ASN A 60 -3.99 -4.45 10.07
CA ASN A 60 -3.43 -4.50 11.39
C ASN A 60 -3.88 -5.80 12.05
N HIS A 61 -2.94 -6.61 12.55
CA HIS A 61 -3.24 -7.88 13.21
C HIS A 61 -2.48 -7.98 14.53
N ILE A 62 -3.14 -8.47 15.58
CA ILE A 62 -2.53 -8.83 16.85
C ILE A 62 -2.66 -10.34 17.03
N GLY A 63 -1.54 -11.02 17.25
CA GLY A 63 -1.51 -12.46 17.51
C GLY A 63 -0.36 -13.14 16.78
N LYS A 64 -0.15 -14.41 17.14
CA LYS A 64 0.94 -15.24 16.61
C LYS A 64 0.61 -15.88 15.26
N GLU A 65 -0.67 -15.98 14.96
CA GLU A 65 -1.24 -16.50 13.72
C GLU A 65 -2.58 -15.83 13.44
N HIS A 66 -3.07 -15.96 12.22
CA HIS A 66 -4.41 -15.52 11.84
C HIS A 66 -5.21 -16.74 11.40
N THR A 67 -6.35 -16.98 12.04
CA THR A 67 -7.28 -18.04 11.65
C THR A 67 -8.43 -17.42 10.88
N THR A 68 -8.62 -17.87 9.64
CA THR A 68 -9.72 -17.42 8.79
C THR A 68 -11.07 -17.94 9.33
N HIS A 69 -12.18 -17.41 8.80
CA HIS A 69 -13.52 -17.88 9.18
C HIS A 69 -13.81 -19.34 8.78
N TRP A 70 -12.99 -19.93 7.89
CA TRP A 70 -13.05 -21.33 7.48
C TRP A 70 -11.97 -22.21 8.13
N ASN A 71 -11.44 -21.80 9.29
CA ASN A 71 -10.45 -22.52 10.10
C ASN A 71 -9.11 -22.80 9.41
N GLU A 72 -8.72 -21.98 8.43
CA GLU A 72 -7.38 -22.02 7.86
C GLU A 72 -6.43 -21.14 8.68
N ILE A 73 -5.26 -21.67 9.03
CA ILE A 73 -4.22 -20.93 9.74
C ILE A 73 -3.28 -20.27 8.72
N ILE A 74 -3.25 -18.95 8.73
CA ILE A 74 -2.32 -18.13 7.94
C ILE A 74 -1.17 -17.69 8.85
N GLU A 75 0.04 -18.11 8.49
CA GLU A 75 1.27 -17.65 9.14
C GLU A 75 1.46 -16.13 8.92
N LEU A 76 1.92 -15.39 9.94
CA LEU A 76 2.16 -13.94 9.84
C LEU A 76 3.09 -13.55 8.67
N LYS A 77 4.01 -14.45 8.29
CA LYS A 77 4.93 -14.26 7.16
C LYS A 77 4.25 -14.34 5.79
N LYS A 78 3.03 -14.85 5.72
CA LYS A 78 2.19 -14.97 4.52
C LYS A 78 1.02 -13.97 4.55
N LEU A 79 0.60 -13.56 5.76
CA LEU A 79 -0.47 -12.61 5.99
C LEU A 79 -0.29 -11.34 5.15
N ASN A 80 -1.36 -10.94 4.47
CA ASN A 80 -1.48 -9.73 3.68
C ASN A 80 -2.77 -8.99 4.05
N ALA A 81 -2.92 -7.74 3.60
CA ALA A 81 -4.06 -6.93 4.05
C ALA A 81 -5.40 -7.57 3.68
N HIS A 82 -5.51 -8.19 2.49
CA HIS A 82 -6.77 -8.78 2.00
C HIS A 82 -7.26 -9.96 2.83
N ASP A 83 -6.39 -10.60 3.62
CA ASP A 83 -6.77 -11.69 4.52
C ASP A 83 -7.58 -11.17 5.73
N LEU A 84 -7.50 -9.86 6.02
CA LEU A 84 -8.17 -9.23 7.15
C LEU A 84 -9.40 -8.44 6.71
N ASN A 85 -10.47 -8.49 7.49
CA ASN A 85 -11.72 -7.77 7.19
C ASN A 85 -11.60 -6.25 7.36
N GLU A 86 -10.89 -5.80 8.40
CA GLU A 86 -10.71 -4.37 8.68
C GLU A 86 -9.47 -3.83 7.97
N ARG A 87 -9.70 -2.90 7.03
CA ARG A 87 -8.64 -2.29 6.23
C ARG A 87 -8.88 -0.80 6.07
N LYS A 88 -7.82 0.00 6.21
CA LYS A 88 -7.83 1.43 5.87
C LYS A 88 -7.27 1.64 4.47
N ARG A 89 -8.01 2.36 3.64
CA ARG A 89 -7.57 2.72 2.28
C ARG A 89 -6.87 4.07 2.29
N ILE A 90 -5.70 4.13 1.66
CA ILE A 90 -4.92 5.34 1.46
C ILE A 90 -4.97 5.70 -0.01
N TYR A 91 -5.35 6.95 -0.25
CA TYR A 91 -5.54 7.58 -1.55
C TYR A 91 -4.54 8.76 -1.70
N PRO A 92 -4.34 9.32 -2.90
CA PRO A 92 -3.48 10.48 -3.10
C PRO A 92 -3.88 11.69 -2.25
N ASN A 93 -5.17 11.84 -1.92
CA ASN A 93 -5.74 12.98 -1.19
C ASN A 93 -6.48 12.55 0.09
N SER A 94 -6.11 11.44 0.74
CA SER A 94 -6.85 10.81 1.84
C SER A 94 -6.95 11.61 3.15
N GLU A 95 -6.76 12.92 3.12
CA GLU A 95 -7.15 13.82 4.23
C GLU A 95 -8.68 14.03 4.28
N ASN A 96 -9.40 13.78 3.17
CA ASN A 96 -10.87 13.85 3.11
C ASN A 96 -11.45 12.52 2.57
N GLU A 97 -12.22 11.80 3.38
CA GLU A 97 -12.69 10.42 3.09
C GLU A 97 -13.80 10.30 2.01
N ASN A 98 -14.11 11.36 1.25
CA ASN A 98 -15.41 11.50 0.58
C ASN A 98 -15.48 11.32 -0.95
N ASN A 99 -14.42 10.90 -1.66
CA ASN A 99 -14.50 10.84 -3.13
C ASN A 99 -14.19 9.44 -3.69
N GLY A 100 -15.10 8.95 -4.55
CA GLY A 100 -15.02 7.67 -5.26
C GLY A 100 -13.88 7.59 -6.26
N LYS A 101 -14.06 6.84 -7.37
CA LYS A 101 -13.04 6.46 -8.38
C LYS A 101 -12.04 7.54 -8.84
N ALA A 102 -12.29 8.84 -8.61
CA ALA A 102 -11.37 9.93 -8.87
C ALA A 102 -10.09 9.93 -8.00
N ASP A 103 -10.10 9.26 -6.84
CA ASP A 103 -9.02 9.32 -5.84
C ASP A 103 -8.00 8.17 -5.94
N TRP A 104 -7.82 7.55 -7.10
CA TRP A 104 -6.78 6.50 -7.26
C TRP A 104 -5.41 7.12 -7.56
N PHE A 105 -4.32 6.45 -7.17
CA PHE A 105 -2.99 6.74 -7.67
C PHE A 105 -2.91 6.32 -9.15
N ARG A 106 -3.28 7.24 -10.05
CA ARG A 106 -3.29 7.00 -11.50
C ARG A 106 -1.88 7.07 -12.08
N TYR A 107 -1.53 6.06 -12.88
CA TYR A 107 -0.28 5.98 -13.64
C TYR A 107 -0.51 5.86 -15.15
N ASP A 108 -1.76 5.82 -15.58
CA ASP A 108 -2.20 5.70 -16.98
C ASP A 108 -2.57 7.06 -17.63
N LYS A 109 -2.69 8.12 -16.82
CA LYS A 109 -2.98 9.46 -17.32
C LYS A 109 -1.74 10.03 -18.03
N LYS A 110 -1.82 10.19 -19.34
CA LYS A 110 -0.81 10.90 -20.14
C LYS A 110 -0.76 12.36 -19.70
N SER A 111 0.38 12.81 -19.17
CA SER A 111 0.60 14.23 -18.93
C SER A 111 1.00 14.90 -20.23
N PHE A 112 0.21 15.87 -20.70
CA PHE A 112 0.48 16.63 -21.92
C PHE A 112 1.64 17.65 -21.76
N ILE A 113 2.21 17.78 -20.56
CA ILE A 113 3.31 18.71 -20.23
C ILE A 113 4.39 17.91 -19.48
N ASN A 114 5.26 17.21 -20.21
CA ASN A 114 6.28 16.33 -19.63
C ASN A 114 7.55 17.12 -19.23
N PHE A 115 7.51 17.78 -18.06
CA PHE A 115 8.73 18.10 -17.30
C PHE A 115 8.84 17.16 -16.09
N GLY A 116 9.61 16.08 -16.25
CA GLY A 116 9.96 15.11 -15.20
C GLY A 116 9.30 13.72 -15.30
N ASN A 117 9.89 12.73 -14.62
CA ASN A 117 9.39 11.35 -14.57
C ASN A 117 8.06 11.28 -13.77
N THR A 118 6.93 11.19 -14.46
CA THR A 118 5.57 11.14 -13.87
C THR A 118 5.43 10.03 -12.83
N PHE A 119 6.12 8.90 -13.00
CA PHE A 119 6.11 7.79 -12.06
C PHE A 119 6.85 8.12 -10.75
N ASP A 120 7.94 8.90 -10.82
CA ASP A 120 8.65 9.36 -9.62
C ASP A 120 7.81 10.36 -8.84
N LYS A 121 7.08 11.25 -9.53
CA LYS A 121 6.13 12.15 -8.88
C LYS A 121 5.03 11.37 -8.16
N LEU A 122 4.53 10.30 -8.78
CA LEU A 122 3.54 9.41 -8.16
C LEU A 122 4.12 8.72 -6.92
N ALA A 123 5.34 8.19 -7.01
CA ALA A 123 6.02 7.56 -5.89
C ALA A 123 6.26 8.53 -4.72
N LYS A 124 6.67 9.78 -5.01
CA LYS A 124 6.80 10.84 -3.99
C LYS A 124 5.46 11.15 -3.30
N LYS A 125 4.36 11.23 -4.05
CA LYS A 125 3.01 11.38 -3.46
C LYS A 125 2.64 10.23 -2.55
N VAL A 126 3.05 9.01 -2.87
CA VAL A 126 2.87 7.86 -1.95
C VAL A 126 3.70 8.05 -0.68
N THR A 127 4.96 8.47 -0.81
CA THR A 127 5.85 8.75 0.33
C THR A 127 5.30 9.84 1.25
N GLU A 128 4.69 10.89 0.70
CA GLU A 128 4.02 11.96 1.47
C GLU A 128 2.89 11.43 2.37
N ARG A 129 2.36 10.23 2.10
CA ARG A 129 1.30 9.60 2.89
C ARG A 129 1.83 8.74 4.04
N ILE A 130 3.14 8.54 4.17
CA ILE A 130 3.73 7.75 5.26
C ILE A 130 3.28 8.20 6.65
N PRO A 131 3.26 9.51 7.02
CA PRO A 131 2.82 9.93 8.35
C PRO A 131 1.39 9.49 8.69
N LEU A 132 0.49 9.49 7.71
CA LEU A 132 -0.88 8.99 7.87
C LEU A 132 -0.91 7.47 8.06
N MET A 133 -0.07 6.73 7.32
CA MET A 133 0.05 5.27 7.47
C MET A 133 0.59 4.90 8.85
N GLU A 134 1.62 5.61 9.33
CA GLU A 134 2.20 5.42 10.66
C GLU A 134 1.19 5.69 11.77
N LYS A 135 0.40 6.76 11.66
CA LYS A 135 -0.70 7.05 12.59
C LYS A 135 -1.64 5.84 12.70
N TYR A 136 -2.12 5.32 11.56
CA TYR A 136 -3.01 4.15 11.55
C TYR A 136 -2.36 2.89 12.13
N TRP A 137 -1.10 2.61 11.81
CA TRP A 137 -0.39 1.45 12.36
C TRP A 137 -0.14 1.57 13.87
N ASN A 138 -0.01 2.79 14.39
CA ASN A 138 0.21 3.05 15.82
C ASN A 138 -1.09 3.07 16.63
N GLU A 139 -2.23 3.39 16.02
CA GLU A 139 -3.55 3.46 16.65
C GLU A 139 -4.20 2.08 16.94
N ILE A 140 -3.50 0.96 16.68
CA ILE A 140 -3.99 -0.36 17.11
C ILE A 140 -4.22 -0.35 18.62
N LYS A 141 -5.48 -0.58 19.01
CA LYS A 141 -5.91 -0.87 20.37
C LYS A 141 -6.01 -2.37 20.57
#